data_AF-A0A2N0BAF2-F1
#
_entry.id   AF-A0A2N0BAF2-F1
#
_cell.length_a   1.000
_cell.length_b   1.000
_cell.length_c   1.000
_cell.angle_alpha   90.00
_cell.angle_beta   90.00
_cell.angle_gamma   90.00
#
_symmetry.space_group_name_H-M   'P 1'
#
loop_
_entity.id
_entity.type
_entity.pdbx_description
1 polymer ?
#
loop_
_entity_poly.entity_id
_entity_poly.type
_entity_poly.pdbx_seq_one_letter_code
_entity_poly.pdbx_strand_id
1 'polypeptide(L)'
;MSENFTAKPKRASREEIYSMSQWIAKNNVQRLRQEIESRGKDFYGSKPLFFAASENSLLTLEYLKEIGFSPGTKDSNQNSLHYYACRDRGEADVIRYLLKHDVHPEPKDILQAACNGKVEILKLYQEYGIDLRDPSLRDGHYSLMEIAVFSGLEVVKFLFEQGLSLEDRLLPDAANLGKLDLVRYLVLEQKADPNRIALKQNAVHAACVGPSHHDPSDHLEILKFLHEHGGNLDAPSDWRAGYTPLHFACMPGPQDKMPIITYLLESGAELDLTLPDSALSIADTKTRKAVLKYLEQQGKTIEKDPFERSFKTDRMTEFAKNAIAKFALENPNSIVCQFTIEGAIMSMNDVFDPEYYVAEWKYEGFAEFDESSGFDFPLWKEHYNSMGDENSAYSVAMKEVIEGLHQTKAFDCLNRSQNFEAKMIDHVY
;
A
#
# COMPACT_ATOMS: atom_id res chain seq x y z
N MET A 1 0.36 60.03 -8.62
CA MET A 1 0.33 58.79 -9.43
C MET A 1 -0.41 57.76 -8.60
N SER A 2 -1.67 57.50 -8.94
CA SER A 2 -2.47 56.46 -8.29
C SER A 2 -2.06 55.11 -8.84
N GLU A 3 -1.44 54.28 -8.01
CA GLU A 3 -1.20 52.87 -8.34
C GLU A 3 -2.56 52.17 -8.49
N ASN A 4 -2.92 51.85 -9.73
CA ASN A 4 -4.05 50.98 -10.03
C ASN A 4 -3.73 49.59 -9.46
N PHE A 5 -4.23 49.31 -8.25
CA PHE A 5 -4.41 47.94 -7.78
C PHE A 5 -5.47 47.27 -8.65
N THR A 6 -5.05 46.69 -9.78
CA THR A 6 -5.91 45.78 -10.55
C THR A 6 -6.21 44.57 -9.68
N ALA A 7 -7.46 44.45 -9.23
CA ALA A 7 -7.95 43.28 -8.51
C ALA A 7 -7.57 42.01 -9.31
N LYS A 8 -6.99 41.00 -8.63
CA LYS A 8 -6.65 39.73 -9.27
C LYS A 8 -7.90 39.17 -9.96
N PRO A 9 -7.83 38.73 -11.23
CA PRO A 9 -8.98 38.18 -11.93
C PRO A 9 -9.57 37.03 -11.12
N LYS A 10 -10.90 37.02 -10.98
CA LYS A 10 -11.63 35.94 -10.31
C LYS A 10 -11.32 34.63 -11.03
N ARG A 11 -10.78 33.65 -10.30
CA ARG A 11 -10.50 32.31 -10.85
C ARG A 11 -11.73 31.43 -10.75
N ALA A 12 -11.85 30.49 -11.67
CA ALA A 12 -12.92 29.49 -11.69
C ALA A 12 -12.98 28.66 -10.39
N SER A 13 -14.19 28.41 -9.90
CA SER A 13 -14.45 27.46 -8.81
C SER A 13 -14.26 26.01 -9.24
N ARG A 14 -14.32 25.06 -8.30
CA ARG A 14 -14.22 23.63 -8.62
C ARG A 14 -15.38 23.17 -9.51
N GLU A 15 -16.59 23.66 -9.26
CA GLU A 15 -17.80 23.35 -10.01
C GLU A 15 -17.74 23.91 -11.44
N GLU A 16 -17.17 25.10 -11.60
CA GLU A 16 -16.95 25.72 -12.92
C GLU A 16 -15.90 24.95 -13.73
N ILE A 17 -14.80 24.51 -13.09
CA ILE A 17 -13.78 23.66 -13.72
C ILE A 17 -14.36 22.31 -14.12
N TYR A 18 -15.20 21.71 -13.27
CA TYR A 18 -15.88 20.46 -13.58
C TYR A 18 -16.85 20.62 -14.76
N SER A 19 -17.64 21.69 -14.78
CA SER A 19 -18.55 21.97 -15.91
C SER A 19 -17.78 22.14 -17.22
N MET A 20 -16.65 22.85 -17.17
CA MET A 20 -15.74 23.01 -18.30
C MET A 20 -15.19 21.67 -18.79
N SER A 21 -14.74 20.78 -17.90
CA SER A 21 -14.24 19.46 -18.31
C SER A 21 -15.32 18.62 -18.99
N GLN A 22 -16.58 18.71 -18.54
CA GLN A 22 -17.70 18.02 -19.19
C GLN A 22 -17.97 18.53 -20.60
N TRP A 23 -17.80 19.82 -20.88
CA TRP A 23 -17.95 20.35 -22.23
C TRP A 23 -16.83 19.87 -23.15
N ILE A 24 -15.59 19.85 -22.65
CA ILE A 24 -14.42 19.38 -23.40
C ILE A 24 -14.57 17.89 -23.72
N ALA A 25 -14.95 17.06 -22.74
CA ALA A 25 -15.20 15.63 -22.94
C ALA A 25 -16.30 15.35 -23.97
N LYS A 26 -17.26 16.27 -24.12
CA LYS A 26 -18.33 16.21 -25.13
C LYS A 26 -17.99 16.91 -26.45
N ASN A 27 -16.73 17.33 -26.64
CA ASN A 27 -16.28 18.15 -27.77
C ASN A 27 -17.14 19.41 -28.02
N ASN A 28 -17.75 19.98 -26.98
CA ASN A 28 -18.56 21.19 -27.08
C ASN A 28 -17.67 22.44 -27.00
N VAL A 29 -16.83 22.61 -28.03
CA VAL A 29 -15.90 23.75 -28.16
C VAL A 29 -16.65 25.08 -28.17
N GLN A 30 -17.86 25.12 -28.75
CA GLN A 30 -18.65 26.34 -28.83
C GLN A 30 -19.05 26.87 -27.45
N ARG A 31 -19.41 25.97 -26.52
CA ARG A 31 -19.72 26.38 -25.14
C ARG A 31 -18.47 26.90 -24.42
N LEU A 32 -17.34 26.23 -24.58
CA LEU A 32 -16.06 26.69 -24.02
C LEU A 32 -15.67 28.06 -24.58
N ARG A 33 -15.88 28.27 -25.90
CA ARG A 33 -15.64 29.55 -26.57
C ARG A 33 -16.46 30.68 -25.96
N GLN A 34 -17.77 30.50 -25.82
CA GLN A 34 -18.66 31.49 -25.20
C GLN A 34 -18.24 31.86 -23.77
N GLU A 35 -17.81 30.89 -22.97
CA GLU A 35 -17.37 31.13 -21.58
C GLU A 35 -16.04 31.89 -21.53
N ILE A 36 -15.09 31.56 -22.41
CA ILE A 36 -13.81 32.27 -22.50
C ILE A 36 -14.00 33.70 -23.04
N GLU A 37 -14.85 33.90 -24.03
CA GLU A 37 -15.18 35.23 -24.57
C GLU A 37 -15.85 36.12 -23.52
N SER A 38 -16.72 35.56 -22.69
CA SER A 38 -17.45 36.32 -21.66
C SER A 38 -16.64 36.60 -20.39
N ARG A 39 -15.81 35.67 -19.94
CA ARG A 39 -15.07 35.77 -18.66
C ARG A 39 -13.58 36.11 -18.83
N GLY A 40 -13.06 36.01 -20.04
CA GLY A 40 -11.65 36.18 -20.35
C GLY A 40 -10.84 34.89 -20.22
N LYS A 41 -9.76 34.79 -21.01
CA LYS A 41 -8.88 33.60 -21.08
C LYS A 41 -8.21 33.23 -19.75
N ASP A 42 -7.99 34.20 -18.88
CA ASP A 42 -7.31 33.98 -17.58
C ASP A 42 -8.22 33.34 -16.53
N PHE A 43 -9.54 33.29 -16.77
CA PHE A 43 -10.53 32.77 -15.81
C PHE A 43 -10.28 31.30 -15.44
N TYR A 44 -10.03 30.46 -16.45
CA TYR A 44 -9.68 29.04 -16.28
C TYR A 44 -8.16 28.79 -16.24
N GLY A 45 -7.34 29.81 -16.57
CA GLY A 45 -5.91 29.64 -16.82
C GLY A 45 -5.65 28.59 -17.89
N SER A 46 -4.58 27.80 -17.75
CA SER A 46 -4.21 26.74 -18.70
C SER A 46 -4.96 25.41 -18.52
N LYS A 47 -5.91 25.33 -17.58
CA LYS A 47 -6.68 24.11 -17.30
C LYS A 47 -7.37 23.52 -18.55
N PRO A 48 -7.99 24.32 -19.44
CA PRO A 48 -8.61 23.79 -20.65
C PRO A 48 -7.66 22.96 -21.51
N LEU A 49 -6.36 23.31 -21.58
CA LEU A 49 -5.37 22.57 -22.37
C LEU A 49 -5.19 21.13 -21.84
N PHE A 50 -5.03 20.98 -20.52
CA PHE A 50 -4.79 19.68 -19.90
C PHE A 50 -6.01 18.76 -20.01
N PHE A 51 -7.22 19.31 -19.86
CA PHE A 51 -8.45 18.55 -20.10
C PHE A 51 -8.59 18.18 -21.58
N ALA A 52 -8.30 19.10 -22.50
CA ALA A 52 -8.38 18.79 -23.93
C ALA A 52 -7.40 17.69 -24.34
N ALA A 53 -6.18 17.70 -23.79
CA ALA A 53 -5.22 16.63 -24.00
C ALA A 53 -5.70 15.30 -23.41
N SER A 54 -6.22 15.31 -22.19
CA SER A 54 -6.72 14.10 -21.51
C SER A 54 -7.94 13.47 -22.18
N GLU A 55 -8.80 14.28 -22.83
CA GLU A 55 -10.03 13.82 -23.50
C GLU A 55 -9.84 13.63 -25.01
N ASN A 56 -8.60 13.69 -25.51
CA ASN A 56 -8.27 13.66 -26.94
C ASN A 56 -9.07 14.70 -27.79
N SER A 57 -9.36 15.87 -27.22
CA SER A 57 -10.16 16.90 -27.89
C SER A 57 -9.28 17.81 -28.76
N LEU A 58 -8.94 17.35 -29.96
CA LEU A 58 -8.14 18.10 -30.93
C LEU A 58 -8.76 19.47 -31.26
N LEU A 59 -10.08 19.51 -31.48
CA LEU A 59 -10.80 20.75 -31.80
C LEU A 59 -10.68 21.79 -30.68
N THR A 60 -10.66 21.35 -29.42
CA THR A 60 -10.44 22.25 -28.29
C THR A 60 -9.00 22.76 -28.28
N LEU A 61 -8.00 21.90 -28.53
CA LEU A 61 -6.60 22.33 -28.58
C LEU A 61 -6.33 23.32 -29.71
N GLU A 62 -6.93 23.12 -30.88
CA GLU A 62 -6.83 24.04 -32.01
C GLU A 62 -7.41 25.41 -31.65
N TYR A 63 -8.63 25.45 -31.10
CA TYR A 63 -9.24 26.70 -30.62
C TYR A 63 -8.41 27.39 -29.53
N LEU A 64 -7.90 26.63 -28.54
CA LEU A 64 -7.07 27.21 -27.48
C LEU A 64 -5.77 27.81 -28.04
N LYS A 65 -5.17 27.18 -29.06
CA LYS A 65 -4.01 27.73 -29.76
C LYS A 65 -4.36 29.02 -30.52
N GLU A 66 -5.51 29.09 -31.20
CA GLU A 66 -5.97 30.31 -31.88
C GLU A 66 -6.06 31.53 -30.95
N ILE A 67 -6.48 31.32 -29.70
CA ILE A 67 -6.58 32.38 -28.69
C ILE A 67 -5.28 32.60 -27.88
N GLY A 68 -4.17 31.98 -28.30
CA GLY A 68 -2.82 32.24 -27.81
C GLY A 68 -2.32 31.34 -26.68
N PHE A 69 -2.96 30.21 -26.41
CA PHE A 69 -2.38 29.19 -25.52
C PHE A 69 -1.26 28.42 -26.23
N SER A 70 -0.18 28.12 -25.51
CA SER A 70 0.93 27.31 -26.03
C SER A 70 0.69 25.81 -25.79
N PRO A 71 0.80 24.94 -26.81
CA PRO A 71 0.75 23.49 -26.62
C PRO A 71 1.91 22.93 -25.77
N GLY A 72 3.01 23.66 -25.63
CA GLY A 72 4.14 23.31 -24.74
C GLY A 72 3.92 23.71 -23.27
N THR A 73 2.70 24.14 -22.88
CA THR A 73 2.41 24.54 -21.51
C THR A 73 2.46 23.34 -20.56
N LYS A 74 3.12 23.51 -19.42
CA LYS A 74 3.18 22.53 -18.34
C LYS A 74 2.32 22.93 -17.15
N ASP A 75 1.81 21.94 -16.41
CA ASP A 75 1.10 22.18 -15.15
C ASP A 75 2.07 22.55 -14.00
N SER A 76 1.55 22.73 -12.79
CA SER A 76 2.37 23.03 -11.60
C SER A 76 3.33 21.90 -11.22
N ASN A 77 3.04 20.66 -11.62
CA ASN A 77 3.87 19.48 -11.41
C ASN A 77 4.78 19.21 -12.63
N GLN A 78 4.94 20.21 -13.50
CA GLN A 78 5.70 20.15 -14.74
C GLN A 78 5.13 19.19 -15.80
N ASN A 79 3.93 18.64 -15.64
CA ASN A 79 3.33 17.69 -16.58
C ASN A 79 2.96 18.38 -17.89
N SER A 80 3.41 17.79 -18.99
CA SER A 80 3.17 18.26 -20.35
C SER A 80 1.78 17.83 -20.84
N LEU A 81 1.35 18.32 -22.00
CA LEU A 81 0.13 17.82 -22.64
C LEU A 81 0.28 16.35 -23.09
N HIS A 82 1.49 15.89 -23.41
CA HIS A 82 1.75 14.47 -23.67
C HIS A 82 1.39 13.61 -22.47
N TYR A 83 1.81 14.00 -21.26
CA TYR A 83 1.48 13.29 -20.03
C TYR A 83 -0.03 13.08 -19.86
N TYR A 84 -0.82 14.13 -20.06
CA TYR A 84 -2.29 14.05 -19.97
C TYR A 84 -2.90 13.19 -21.07
N ALA A 85 -2.40 13.29 -22.30
CA ALA A 85 -2.82 12.48 -23.43
C ALA A 85 -2.41 11.00 -23.32
N CYS A 86 -1.60 10.62 -22.32
CA CYS A 86 -1.27 9.21 -22.03
C CYS A 86 -2.17 8.59 -20.93
N ARG A 87 -3.14 9.34 -20.38
CA ARG A 87 -4.10 8.84 -19.39
C ARG A 87 -5.24 8.05 -20.03
N ASP A 88 -6.15 7.52 -19.22
CA ASP A 88 -7.23 6.59 -19.61
C ASP A 88 -7.92 6.91 -20.95
N ARG A 89 -8.32 8.17 -21.16
CA ARG A 89 -9.06 8.62 -22.37
C ARG A 89 -8.20 9.26 -23.46
N GLY A 90 -6.91 9.36 -23.21
CA GLY A 90 -5.97 9.91 -24.17
C GLY A 90 -5.72 8.94 -25.32
N GLU A 91 -5.73 9.48 -26.53
CA GLU A 91 -5.58 8.76 -27.80
C GLU A 91 -4.53 9.48 -28.66
N ALA A 92 -4.19 8.86 -29.80
CA ALA A 92 -3.05 9.29 -30.61
C ALA A 92 -3.24 10.64 -31.36
N ASP A 93 -4.45 11.21 -31.47
CA ASP A 93 -4.67 12.43 -32.27
C ASP A 93 -4.04 13.67 -31.65
N VAL A 94 -4.23 13.86 -30.34
CA VAL A 94 -3.55 14.94 -29.61
C VAL A 94 -2.04 14.75 -29.68
N ILE A 95 -1.53 13.53 -29.54
CA ILE A 95 -0.10 13.25 -29.64
C ILE A 95 0.45 13.63 -31.01
N ARG A 96 -0.23 13.24 -32.10
CA ARG A 96 0.13 13.65 -33.47
C ARG A 96 0.14 15.16 -33.63
N TYR A 97 -0.86 15.84 -33.07
CA TYR A 97 -0.93 17.30 -33.10
C TYR A 97 0.24 17.95 -32.37
N LEU A 98 0.60 17.47 -31.17
CA LEU A 98 1.71 18.00 -30.38
C LEU A 98 3.04 17.81 -31.12
N LEU A 99 3.31 16.61 -31.63
CA LEU A 99 4.53 16.29 -32.37
C LEU A 99 4.66 17.10 -33.68
N LYS A 100 3.55 17.33 -34.40
CA LYS A 100 3.53 18.21 -35.59
C LYS A 100 3.84 19.67 -35.28
N HIS A 101 3.69 20.08 -34.03
CA HIS A 101 3.95 21.44 -33.55
C HIS A 101 5.25 21.56 -32.77
N ASP A 102 6.19 20.64 -32.97
CA ASP A 102 7.52 20.65 -32.34
C ASP A 102 7.46 20.59 -30.80
N VAL A 103 6.37 20.02 -30.27
CA VAL A 103 6.24 19.68 -28.85
C VAL A 103 6.58 18.20 -28.73
N HIS A 104 7.75 17.91 -28.18
CA HIS A 104 8.23 16.55 -27.97
C HIS A 104 7.89 16.05 -26.56
N PRO A 105 7.63 14.74 -26.40
CA PRO A 105 7.42 14.14 -25.09
C PRO A 105 8.72 14.12 -24.28
N GLU A 106 8.58 14.20 -22.96
CA GLU A 106 9.64 13.97 -22.00
C GLU A 106 9.67 12.50 -21.57
N PRO A 107 10.78 12.00 -20.97
CA PRO A 107 10.87 10.63 -20.46
C PRO A 107 9.64 10.21 -19.64
N LYS A 108 9.18 11.06 -18.73
CA LYS A 108 8.00 10.79 -17.90
C LYS A 108 6.70 10.60 -18.69
N ASP A 109 6.57 11.22 -19.86
CA ASP A 109 5.38 11.09 -20.71
C ASP A 109 5.35 9.73 -21.40
N ILE A 110 6.54 9.24 -21.79
CA ILE A 110 6.74 7.91 -22.37
C ILE A 110 6.48 6.83 -21.32
N LEU A 111 7.00 7.02 -20.10
CA LEU A 111 6.74 6.11 -18.97
C LEU A 111 5.25 6.09 -18.61
N GLN A 112 4.57 7.24 -18.63
CA GLN A 112 3.12 7.30 -18.44
C GLN A 112 2.37 6.51 -19.53
N ALA A 113 2.77 6.62 -20.80
CA ALA A 113 2.18 5.84 -21.88
C ALA A 113 2.34 4.32 -21.64
N ALA A 114 3.53 3.87 -21.23
CA ALA A 114 3.78 2.47 -20.91
C ALA A 114 2.97 1.98 -19.71
N CYS A 115 2.91 2.78 -18.63
CA CYS A 115 2.15 2.47 -17.42
C CYS A 115 0.64 2.33 -17.67
N ASN A 116 0.10 3.04 -18.67
CA ASN A 116 -1.31 2.97 -19.06
C ASN A 116 -1.55 2.08 -20.29
N GLY A 117 -0.53 1.34 -20.76
CA GLY A 117 -0.68 0.38 -21.86
C GLY A 117 -0.95 1.02 -23.22
N LYS A 118 -0.56 2.27 -23.42
CA LYS A 118 -0.84 3.05 -24.64
C LYS A 118 0.14 2.69 -25.76
N VAL A 119 0.08 1.45 -26.25
CA VAL A 119 0.97 0.91 -27.29
C VAL A 119 0.96 1.78 -28.56
N GLU A 120 -0.20 2.24 -29.01
CA GLU A 120 -0.30 3.10 -30.19
C GLU A 120 0.39 4.46 -30.02
N ILE A 121 0.41 5.00 -28.79
CA ILE A 121 1.16 6.23 -28.48
C ILE A 121 2.66 5.94 -28.49
N LEU A 122 3.10 4.81 -27.94
CA LEU A 122 4.52 4.42 -27.96
C LEU A 122 5.03 4.20 -29.39
N LYS A 123 4.24 3.56 -30.26
CA LYS A 123 4.54 3.43 -31.71
C LYS A 123 4.70 4.80 -32.36
N LEU A 124 3.77 5.71 -32.09
CA LEU A 124 3.82 7.06 -32.64
C LEU A 124 5.05 7.84 -32.15
N TYR A 125 5.47 7.67 -30.90
CA TYR A 125 6.72 8.24 -30.42
C TYR A 125 7.94 7.72 -31.18
N GLN A 126 8.00 6.42 -31.48
CA GLN A 126 9.08 5.85 -32.30
C GLN A 126 9.07 6.39 -33.73
N GLU A 127 7.91 6.57 -34.35
CA GLU A 127 7.79 7.18 -35.69
C GLU A 127 8.41 8.58 -35.75
N TYR A 128 8.41 9.30 -34.62
CA TYR A 128 9.02 10.62 -34.46
C TYR A 128 10.46 10.56 -33.91
N GLY A 129 11.11 9.40 -33.96
CA GLY A 129 12.54 9.23 -33.67
C GLY A 129 12.90 9.00 -32.21
N ILE A 130 11.92 8.71 -31.34
CA ILE A 130 12.17 8.40 -29.94
C ILE A 130 12.64 6.95 -29.80
N ASP A 131 13.83 6.76 -29.25
CA ASP A 131 14.37 5.43 -28.96
C ASP A 131 13.83 4.89 -27.63
N LEU A 132 12.90 3.94 -27.68
CA LEU A 132 12.36 3.27 -26.49
C LEU A 132 13.40 2.39 -25.76
N ARG A 133 14.57 2.17 -26.36
CA ARG A 133 15.68 1.45 -25.73
C ARG A 133 16.58 2.36 -24.90
N ASP A 134 16.34 3.67 -24.91
CA ASP A 134 17.15 4.62 -24.15
C ASP A 134 17.10 4.24 -22.65
N PRO A 135 18.26 3.88 -22.05
CA PRO A 135 18.32 3.50 -20.64
C PRO A 135 17.99 4.66 -19.69
N SER A 136 17.86 5.90 -20.17
CA SER A 136 17.40 7.06 -19.41
C SER A 136 15.88 7.09 -19.18
N LEU A 137 15.10 6.29 -19.92
CA LEU A 137 13.65 6.13 -19.75
C LEU A 137 13.35 5.32 -18.49
N ARG A 138 13.44 5.99 -17.33
CA ARG A 138 13.25 5.39 -16.00
C ARG A 138 12.53 6.35 -15.05
N ASP A 139 11.77 5.79 -14.10
CA ASP A 139 11.26 6.51 -12.93
C ASP A 139 11.91 5.95 -11.66
N GLY A 140 12.83 6.72 -11.09
CA GLY A 140 13.70 6.24 -10.01
C GLY A 140 14.48 4.99 -10.42
N HIS A 141 14.16 3.86 -9.81
CA HIS A 141 14.79 2.57 -10.10
C HIS A 141 14.03 1.73 -11.14
N TYR A 142 12.85 2.16 -11.59
CA TYR A 142 12.02 1.40 -12.52
C TYR A 142 12.34 1.76 -13.98
N SER A 143 12.72 0.77 -14.78
CA SER A 143 12.88 0.90 -16.23
C SER A 143 11.55 1.06 -16.96
N LEU A 144 11.57 1.48 -18.23
CA LEU A 144 10.39 1.46 -19.11
C LEU A 144 9.72 0.07 -19.12
N MET A 145 10.52 -0.99 -19.13
CA MET A 145 10.04 -2.37 -19.20
C MET A 145 9.37 -2.80 -17.88
N GLU A 146 9.96 -2.44 -16.74
CA GLU A 146 9.37 -2.70 -15.42
C GLU A 146 8.10 -1.88 -15.22
N ILE A 147 8.05 -0.63 -15.72
CA ILE A 147 6.83 0.18 -15.66
C ILE A 147 5.70 -0.43 -16.51
N ALA A 148 6.03 -0.98 -17.67
CA ALA A 148 5.06 -1.63 -18.55
C ALA A 148 4.39 -2.86 -17.90
N VAL A 149 5.08 -3.55 -16.97
CA VAL A 149 4.51 -4.67 -16.19
C VAL A 149 3.29 -4.23 -15.38
N PHE A 150 3.25 -3.00 -14.86
CA PHE A 150 2.08 -2.48 -14.14
C PHE A 150 0.85 -2.29 -15.02
N SER A 151 1.02 -2.14 -16.34
CA SER A 151 -0.09 -2.08 -17.29
C SER A 151 -0.61 -3.48 -17.65
N GLY A 152 0.16 -4.27 -18.40
CA GLY A 152 -0.31 -5.57 -18.87
C GLY A 152 0.53 -6.17 -20.00
N LEU A 153 0.10 -7.34 -20.46
CA LEU A 153 0.85 -8.17 -21.41
C LEU A 153 1.13 -7.48 -22.75
N GLU A 154 0.17 -6.71 -23.27
CA GLU A 154 0.26 -6.13 -24.63
C GLU A 154 1.44 -5.17 -24.77
N VAL A 155 1.61 -4.24 -23.83
CA VAL A 155 2.74 -3.29 -23.85
C VAL A 155 4.08 -3.97 -23.63
N VAL A 156 4.14 -4.99 -22.77
CA VAL A 156 5.37 -5.77 -22.55
C VAL A 156 5.77 -6.52 -23.83
N LYS A 157 4.81 -7.18 -24.52
CA LYS A 157 5.04 -7.84 -25.81
C LYS A 157 5.60 -6.87 -26.83
N PHE A 158 4.95 -5.73 -26.98
CA PHE A 158 5.40 -4.68 -27.89
C PHE A 158 6.83 -4.23 -27.60
N LEU A 159 7.19 -3.99 -26.34
CA LEU A 159 8.55 -3.57 -25.97
C LEU A 159 9.61 -4.66 -26.25
N PHE A 160 9.28 -5.95 -26.07
CA PHE A 160 10.16 -7.04 -26.51
C PHE A 160 10.34 -7.06 -28.04
N GLU A 161 9.28 -6.81 -28.82
CA GLU A 161 9.39 -6.66 -30.28
C GLU A 161 10.29 -5.48 -30.67
N GLN A 162 10.32 -4.43 -29.83
CA GLN A 162 11.28 -3.34 -29.95
C GLN A 162 12.68 -3.72 -29.47
N GLY A 163 12.97 -4.99 -29.16
CA GLY A 163 14.31 -5.47 -28.80
C GLY A 163 14.80 -5.05 -27.41
N LEU A 164 13.91 -4.69 -26.49
CA LEU A 164 14.26 -4.56 -25.08
C LEU A 164 14.57 -5.95 -24.51
N SER A 165 15.52 -6.04 -23.58
CA SER A 165 15.94 -7.29 -22.96
C SER A 165 15.03 -7.72 -21.81
N LEU A 166 14.99 -9.03 -21.53
CA LEU A 166 14.38 -9.56 -20.31
C LEU A 166 15.16 -9.08 -19.08
N GLU A 167 14.51 -8.33 -18.20
CA GLU A 167 15.07 -7.88 -16.93
C GLU A 167 14.65 -8.84 -15.80
N ASP A 168 15.55 -9.08 -14.84
CA ASP A 168 15.34 -10.08 -13.77
C ASP A 168 14.07 -9.83 -12.93
N ARG A 169 13.64 -8.58 -12.86
CA ARG A 169 12.50 -8.15 -12.04
C ARG A 169 11.13 -8.38 -12.67
N LEU A 170 11.06 -8.57 -13.99
CA LEU A 170 9.78 -8.62 -14.70
C LEU A 170 8.90 -9.78 -14.22
N LEU A 171 9.51 -10.97 -14.02
CA LEU A 171 8.76 -12.16 -13.63
C LEU A 171 8.28 -12.10 -12.17
N PRO A 172 9.13 -11.77 -11.16
CA PRO A 172 8.66 -11.53 -9.80
C PRO A 172 7.59 -10.43 -9.70
N ASP A 173 7.75 -9.31 -10.41
CA ASP A 173 6.76 -8.22 -10.37
C ASP A 173 5.43 -8.66 -11.00
N ALA A 174 5.44 -9.39 -12.13
CA ALA A 174 4.23 -9.94 -12.75
C ALA A 174 3.51 -10.95 -11.84
N ALA A 175 4.27 -11.82 -11.16
CA ALA A 175 3.73 -12.78 -10.20
C ALA A 175 3.13 -12.10 -8.98
N ASN A 176 3.81 -11.08 -8.44
CA ASN A 176 3.31 -10.28 -7.31
C ASN A 176 2.04 -9.51 -7.66
N LEU A 177 1.86 -9.08 -8.92
CA LEU A 177 0.67 -8.36 -9.38
C LEU A 177 -0.50 -9.28 -9.79
N GLY A 178 -0.35 -10.61 -9.70
CA GLY A 178 -1.40 -11.55 -10.07
C GLY A 178 -1.63 -11.66 -11.59
N LYS A 179 -0.65 -11.27 -12.43
CA LYS A 179 -0.82 -11.20 -13.89
C LYS A 179 -0.46 -12.52 -14.57
N LEU A 180 -1.32 -13.54 -14.44
CA LEU A 180 -1.07 -14.89 -14.94
C LEU A 180 -0.68 -14.93 -16.43
N ASP A 181 -1.37 -14.20 -17.29
CA ASP A 181 -1.07 -14.16 -18.73
C ASP A 181 0.34 -13.62 -19.02
N LEU A 182 0.79 -12.62 -18.23
CA LEU A 182 2.13 -12.07 -18.34
C LEU A 182 3.18 -13.03 -17.82
N VAL A 183 2.92 -13.69 -16.68
CA VAL A 183 3.79 -14.75 -16.14
C VAL A 183 3.98 -15.87 -17.17
N ARG A 184 2.88 -16.36 -17.78
CA ARG A 184 2.93 -17.40 -18.82
C ARG A 184 3.79 -16.97 -20.01
N TYR A 185 3.61 -15.76 -20.51
CA TYR A 185 4.39 -15.25 -21.61
C TYR A 185 5.89 -15.13 -21.27
N LEU A 186 6.23 -14.59 -20.10
CA LEU A 186 7.62 -14.43 -19.67
C LEU A 186 8.34 -15.77 -19.53
N VAL A 187 7.68 -16.79 -18.96
CA VAL A 187 8.28 -18.12 -18.77
C VAL A 187 8.34 -18.90 -20.10
N LEU A 188 7.23 -18.96 -20.84
CA LEU A 188 7.14 -19.82 -22.03
C LEU A 188 7.88 -19.25 -23.24
N GLU A 189 7.77 -17.94 -23.47
CA GLU A 189 8.27 -17.31 -24.69
C GLU A 189 9.59 -16.60 -24.45
N GLN A 190 9.71 -15.85 -23.35
CA GLN A 190 10.94 -15.12 -23.01
C GLN A 190 11.94 -15.95 -22.19
N LYS A 191 11.59 -17.18 -21.82
CA LYS A 191 12.44 -18.12 -21.08
C LYS A 191 12.94 -17.58 -19.74
N ALA A 192 12.13 -16.77 -19.06
CA ALA A 192 12.43 -16.29 -17.73
C ALA A 192 12.50 -17.44 -16.72
N ASP A 193 13.59 -17.49 -15.95
CA ASP A 193 13.80 -18.49 -14.90
C ASP A 193 12.97 -18.15 -13.65
N PRO A 194 12.01 -19.02 -13.24
CA PRO A 194 11.20 -18.79 -12.05
C PRO A 194 12.00 -18.68 -10.75
N ASN A 195 13.23 -19.22 -10.73
CA ASN A 195 14.10 -19.21 -9.56
C ASN A 195 15.03 -18.00 -9.49
N ARG A 196 15.09 -17.16 -10.54
CA ARG A 196 15.94 -15.97 -10.57
C ARG A 196 15.54 -15.01 -9.46
N ILE A 197 16.48 -14.69 -8.58
CA ILE A 197 16.28 -13.75 -7.49
C ILE A 197 16.47 -12.32 -8.00
N ALA A 198 15.49 -11.46 -7.76
CA ALA A 198 15.53 -10.03 -7.97
C ALA A 198 14.91 -9.30 -6.77
N LEU A 199 15.53 -8.23 -6.29
CA LEU A 199 15.16 -7.58 -5.02
C LEU A 199 14.96 -8.57 -3.86
N LYS A 200 15.89 -9.50 -3.69
CA LYS A 200 15.92 -10.46 -2.58
C LYS A 200 14.86 -11.58 -2.62
N GLN A 201 14.05 -11.68 -3.66
CA GLN A 201 13.08 -12.77 -3.82
C GLN A 201 12.96 -13.21 -5.28
N ASN A 202 12.39 -14.38 -5.53
CA ASN A 202 12.11 -14.85 -6.90
C ASN A 202 10.59 -14.85 -7.17
N ALA A 203 10.18 -15.33 -8.34
CA ALA A 203 8.78 -15.34 -8.75
C ALA A 203 7.90 -16.26 -7.89
N VAL A 204 8.45 -17.37 -7.41
CA VAL A 204 7.74 -18.32 -6.53
C VAL A 204 7.41 -17.66 -5.19
N HIS A 205 8.36 -16.93 -4.59
CA HIS A 205 8.10 -16.14 -3.38
C HIS A 205 7.02 -15.08 -3.61
N ALA A 206 7.12 -14.33 -4.71
CA ALA A 206 6.19 -13.26 -5.07
C ALA A 206 4.75 -13.77 -5.25
N ALA A 207 4.59 -14.97 -5.83
CA ALA A 207 3.30 -15.63 -5.98
C ALA A 207 2.62 -15.95 -4.64
N CYS A 208 3.38 -16.13 -3.55
CA CYS A 208 2.87 -16.50 -2.23
C CYS A 208 2.39 -15.32 -1.36
N VAL A 209 2.65 -14.07 -1.76
CA VAL A 209 2.24 -12.89 -0.98
C VAL A 209 0.94 -12.30 -1.49
N GLY A 210 0.92 -11.96 -2.78
CA GLY A 210 -0.14 -11.19 -3.45
C GLY A 210 -0.42 -9.79 -2.89
N PRO A 211 -1.00 -8.86 -3.67
CA PRO A 211 -1.39 -7.55 -3.19
C PRO A 211 -2.70 -7.68 -2.41
N SER A 212 -2.86 -6.92 -1.31
CA SER A 212 -3.99 -7.00 -0.36
C SER A 212 -5.42 -7.05 -0.95
N HIS A 213 -5.61 -6.60 -2.19
CA HIS A 213 -6.91 -6.44 -2.84
C HIS A 213 -7.20 -7.46 -3.96
N HIS A 214 -6.29 -8.39 -4.24
CA HIS A 214 -6.47 -9.38 -5.31
C HIS A 214 -7.15 -10.67 -4.82
N ASP A 215 -7.68 -11.44 -5.77
CA ASP A 215 -8.21 -12.78 -5.53
C ASP A 215 -7.03 -13.77 -5.30
N PRO A 216 -6.97 -14.47 -4.16
CA PRO A 216 -5.92 -15.47 -3.90
C PRO A 216 -5.87 -16.62 -4.93
N SER A 217 -6.96 -16.86 -5.67
CA SER A 217 -7.00 -17.90 -6.71
C SER A 217 -6.04 -17.61 -7.88
N ASP A 218 -5.92 -16.36 -8.32
CA ASP A 218 -4.98 -15.96 -9.38
C ASP A 218 -3.54 -16.26 -8.96
N HIS A 219 -3.21 -15.99 -7.71
CA HIS A 219 -1.89 -16.26 -7.13
C HIS A 219 -1.60 -17.76 -7.00
N LEU A 220 -2.60 -18.55 -6.63
CA LEU A 220 -2.48 -20.01 -6.61
C LEU A 220 -2.24 -20.57 -8.02
N GLU A 221 -2.92 -20.06 -9.04
CA GLU A 221 -2.71 -20.48 -10.43
C GLU A 221 -1.30 -20.11 -10.93
N ILE A 222 -0.82 -18.92 -10.58
CA ILE A 222 0.57 -18.50 -10.86
C ILE A 222 1.57 -19.43 -10.17
N LEU A 223 1.38 -19.72 -8.88
CA LEU A 223 2.28 -20.60 -8.12
C LEU A 223 2.33 -22.00 -8.73
N LYS A 224 1.17 -22.58 -9.06
CA LYS A 224 1.06 -23.87 -9.76
C LYS A 224 1.81 -23.85 -11.08
N PHE A 225 1.57 -22.82 -11.89
CA PHE A 225 2.22 -22.67 -13.18
C PHE A 225 3.75 -22.55 -13.04
N LEU A 226 4.24 -21.72 -12.12
CA LEU A 226 5.67 -21.58 -11.87
C LEU A 226 6.31 -22.90 -11.41
N HIS A 227 5.64 -23.63 -10.51
CA HIS A 227 6.09 -24.94 -10.03
C HIS A 227 6.16 -25.97 -11.17
N GLU A 228 5.13 -26.06 -12.01
CA GLU A 228 5.10 -26.92 -13.21
C GLU A 228 6.26 -26.63 -14.18
N HIS A 229 6.81 -25.41 -14.14
CA HIS A 229 7.92 -24.97 -14.99
C HIS A 229 9.25 -24.83 -14.23
N GLY A 230 9.41 -25.59 -13.13
CA GLY A 230 10.68 -25.74 -12.42
C GLY A 230 10.93 -24.71 -11.32
N GLY A 231 9.92 -23.95 -10.91
CA GLY A 231 9.98 -23.10 -9.73
C GLY A 231 10.17 -23.92 -8.45
N ASN A 232 11.20 -23.61 -7.68
CA ASN A 232 11.53 -24.29 -6.44
C ASN A 232 10.68 -23.75 -5.27
N LEU A 233 9.84 -24.62 -4.71
CA LEU A 233 8.93 -24.30 -3.60
C LEU A 233 9.63 -24.14 -2.24
N ASP A 234 10.90 -24.53 -2.14
CA ASP A 234 11.75 -24.40 -0.95
C ASP A 234 12.94 -23.46 -1.19
N ALA A 235 12.91 -22.66 -2.26
CA ALA A 235 13.99 -21.70 -2.52
C ALA A 235 14.15 -20.74 -1.33
N PRO A 236 15.38 -20.50 -0.83
CA PRO A 236 15.59 -19.45 0.15
C PRO A 236 15.54 -18.07 -0.52
N SER A 237 14.91 -17.10 0.14
CA SER A 237 15.00 -15.68 -0.21
C SER A 237 16.20 -15.02 0.46
N ASP A 238 16.62 -13.86 -0.07
CA ASP A 238 17.62 -12.99 0.56
C ASP A 238 16.96 -11.90 1.45
N TRP A 239 15.62 -11.91 1.58
CA TRP A 239 14.89 -10.89 2.35
C TRP A 239 15.18 -11.03 3.84
N ARG A 240 14.99 -12.25 4.34
CA ARG A 240 15.46 -12.74 5.63
C ARG A 240 16.05 -14.11 5.36
N ALA A 241 17.27 -14.34 5.86
CA ALA A 241 18.00 -15.56 5.59
C ALA A 241 17.13 -16.79 5.92
N GLY A 242 16.91 -17.64 4.90
CA GLY A 242 16.15 -18.88 5.05
C GLY A 242 14.64 -18.79 4.81
N TYR A 243 14.07 -17.61 4.56
CA TYR A 243 12.63 -17.52 4.28
C TYR A 243 12.31 -18.16 2.93
N THR A 244 11.52 -19.23 2.96
CA THR A 244 11.02 -19.99 1.81
C THR A 244 9.66 -19.46 1.32
N PRO A 245 9.15 -19.86 0.14
CA PRO A 245 7.80 -19.54 -0.31
C PRO A 245 6.70 -19.81 0.73
N LEU A 246 6.84 -20.84 1.57
CA LEU A 246 5.90 -21.11 2.67
C LEU A 246 5.91 -20.03 3.75
N HIS A 247 7.07 -19.44 4.06
CA HIS A 247 7.14 -18.29 4.97
C HIS A 247 6.35 -17.11 4.42
N PHE A 248 6.52 -16.79 3.13
CA PHE A 248 5.78 -15.70 2.49
C PHE A 248 4.25 -15.97 2.46
N ALA A 249 3.83 -17.22 2.23
CA ALA A 249 2.43 -17.63 2.29
C ALA A 249 1.83 -17.50 3.71
N CYS A 250 2.63 -17.76 4.74
CA CYS A 250 2.23 -17.61 6.13
C CYS A 250 2.32 -16.18 6.66
N MET A 251 2.86 -15.21 5.90
CA MET A 251 2.91 -13.82 6.37
C MET A 251 1.49 -13.26 6.60
N PRO A 252 1.25 -12.57 7.73
CA PRO A 252 -0.06 -11.99 8.05
C PRO A 252 -0.54 -11.04 6.94
N GLY A 253 -1.84 -11.09 6.64
CA GLY A 253 -2.45 -10.25 5.63
C GLY A 253 -3.97 -10.42 5.58
N PRO A 254 -4.68 -9.55 4.84
CA PRO A 254 -6.14 -9.58 4.78
C PRO A 254 -6.71 -10.77 3.98
N GLN A 255 -5.87 -11.45 3.19
CA GLN A 255 -6.27 -12.54 2.31
C GLN A 255 -6.25 -13.91 3.00
N ASP A 256 -7.18 -14.78 2.63
CA ASP A 256 -7.11 -16.19 2.98
C ASP A 256 -6.11 -16.92 2.07
N LYS A 257 -4.89 -17.09 2.56
CA LYS A 257 -3.80 -17.79 1.85
C LYS A 257 -3.79 -19.30 2.09
N MET A 258 -4.81 -19.87 2.76
CA MET A 258 -4.88 -21.31 2.97
C MET A 258 -4.78 -22.14 1.68
N PRO A 259 -5.37 -21.75 0.53
CA PRO A 259 -5.20 -22.51 -0.71
C PRO A 259 -3.73 -22.58 -1.19
N ILE A 260 -2.98 -21.49 -1.03
CA ILE A 260 -1.54 -21.43 -1.36
C ILE A 260 -0.74 -22.29 -0.38
N ILE A 261 -0.97 -22.13 0.92
CA ILE A 261 -0.29 -22.89 1.97
C ILE A 261 -0.53 -24.40 1.79
N THR A 262 -1.79 -24.78 1.56
CA THR A 262 -2.18 -26.18 1.32
C THR A 262 -1.45 -26.74 0.11
N TYR A 263 -1.43 -26.01 -1.01
CA TYR A 263 -0.73 -26.45 -2.21
C TYR A 263 0.77 -26.64 -1.98
N LEU A 264 1.43 -25.72 -1.26
CA LEU A 264 2.85 -25.84 -0.91
C LEU A 264 3.11 -27.11 -0.09
N LEU A 265 2.32 -27.33 0.96
CA LEU A 265 2.45 -28.51 1.84
C LEU A 265 2.19 -29.82 1.09
N GLU A 266 1.16 -29.87 0.24
CA GLU A 266 0.84 -31.03 -0.61
C GLU A 266 1.92 -31.30 -1.65
N SER A 267 2.59 -30.23 -2.11
CA SER A 267 3.72 -30.30 -3.05
C SER A 267 5.06 -30.59 -2.37
N GLY A 268 5.07 -30.83 -1.07
CA GLY A 268 6.25 -31.27 -0.32
C GLY A 268 7.10 -30.16 0.30
N ALA A 269 6.63 -28.90 0.30
CA ALA A 269 7.35 -27.80 0.95
C ALA A 269 7.58 -28.11 2.44
N GLU A 270 8.78 -27.80 2.93
CA GLU A 270 9.19 -28.15 4.29
C GLU A 270 8.48 -27.27 5.33
N LEU A 271 7.89 -27.92 6.34
CA LEU A 271 7.33 -27.25 7.51
C LEU A 271 7.80 -27.95 8.78
N ASP A 272 8.77 -27.35 9.45
CA ASP A 272 9.27 -27.78 10.75
C ASP A 272 8.56 -27.01 11.87
N LEU A 273 7.82 -27.70 12.73
CA LEU A 273 7.10 -27.09 13.85
C LEU A 273 7.99 -26.85 15.08
N THR A 274 9.26 -27.25 15.04
CA THR A 274 10.21 -27.15 16.15
C THR A 274 11.15 -25.94 16.03
N LEU A 275 11.28 -25.37 14.82
CA LEU A 275 12.14 -24.23 14.58
C LEU A 275 11.47 -22.92 15.01
N PRO A 276 12.16 -22.04 15.78
CA PRO A 276 11.63 -20.73 16.16
C PRO A 276 11.27 -19.84 14.96
N ASP A 277 12.00 -19.96 13.87
CA ASP A 277 11.84 -19.20 12.63
C ASP A 277 11.03 -19.96 11.56
N SER A 278 10.33 -21.04 11.94
CA SER A 278 9.40 -21.77 11.07
C SER A 278 8.40 -20.84 10.38
N ALA A 279 8.00 -21.20 9.15
CA ALA A 279 6.94 -20.49 8.43
C ALA A 279 5.67 -20.30 9.25
N LEU A 280 5.33 -21.24 10.13
CA LEU A 280 4.12 -21.14 10.95
C LEU A 280 4.27 -20.21 12.17
N SER A 281 5.49 -19.91 12.60
CA SER A 281 5.73 -19.01 13.75
C SER A 281 5.38 -17.55 13.41
N ILE A 282 5.50 -17.17 12.14
CA ILE A 282 5.17 -15.82 11.65
C ILE A 282 3.68 -15.65 11.31
N ALA A 283 2.93 -16.74 11.16
CA ALA A 283 1.50 -16.70 10.85
C ALA A 283 0.67 -16.02 11.95
N ASP A 284 -0.44 -15.39 11.56
CA ASP A 284 -1.46 -14.97 12.53
C ASP A 284 -2.17 -16.17 13.16
N THR A 285 -2.85 -15.92 14.28
CA THR A 285 -3.52 -16.98 15.05
C THR A 285 -4.54 -17.76 14.23
N LYS A 286 -5.27 -17.08 13.33
CA LYS A 286 -6.32 -17.68 12.49
C LYS A 286 -5.72 -18.66 11.49
N THR A 287 -4.75 -18.19 10.71
CA THR A 287 -4.03 -18.97 9.69
C THR A 287 -3.32 -20.13 10.35
N ARG A 288 -2.64 -19.89 11.46
CA ARG A 288 -1.94 -20.95 12.19
C ARG A 288 -2.88 -22.06 12.64
N LYS A 289 -4.00 -21.73 13.28
CA LYS A 289 -5.01 -22.72 13.69
C LYS A 289 -5.56 -23.49 12.49
N ALA A 290 -5.79 -22.82 11.35
CA ALA A 290 -6.26 -23.47 10.13
C ALA A 290 -5.22 -24.46 9.57
N VAL A 291 -3.94 -24.08 9.54
CA VAL A 291 -2.84 -24.96 9.12
C VAL A 291 -2.69 -26.15 10.06
N LEU A 292 -2.67 -25.94 11.38
CA LEU A 292 -2.57 -27.03 12.36
C LEU A 292 -3.73 -28.03 12.22
N LYS A 293 -4.97 -27.53 12.10
CA LYS A 293 -6.14 -28.38 11.85
C LYS A 293 -6.02 -29.15 10.53
N TYR A 294 -5.52 -28.53 9.47
CA TYR A 294 -5.24 -29.21 8.21
C TYR A 294 -4.22 -30.34 8.40
N LEU A 295 -3.11 -30.09 9.11
CA LEU A 295 -2.10 -31.10 9.39
C LEU A 295 -2.64 -32.28 10.22
N GLU A 296 -3.51 -32.02 11.20
CA GLU A 296 -4.22 -33.08 11.96
C GLU A 296 -5.09 -33.94 11.05
N GLN A 297 -5.80 -33.34 10.10
CA GLN A 297 -6.61 -34.06 9.10
C GLN A 297 -5.75 -34.93 8.18
N GLN A 298 -4.50 -34.53 7.92
CA GLN A 298 -3.51 -35.34 7.19
C GLN A 298 -2.82 -36.39 8.08
N GLY A 299 -3.24 -36.55 9.34
CA GLY A 299 -2.72 -37.56 10.26
C GLY A 299 -1.46 -37.16 11.01
N LYS A 300 -1.01 -35.89 10.94
CA LYS A 300 0.07 -35.40 11.81
C LYS A 300 -0.48 -35.15 13.21
N THR A 301 0.02 -35.87 14.21
CA THR A 301 -0.36 -35.63 15.61
C THR A 301 0.23 -34.31 16.09
N ILE A 302 -0.62 -33.39 16.51
CA ILE A 302 -0.24 -32.11 17.10
C ILE A 302 -0.81 -32.08 18.52
N GLU A 303 0.06 -32.20 19.52
CA GLU A 303 -0.39 -32.20 20.93
C GLU A 303 -0.85 -30.81 21.40
N LYS A 304 -0.14 -29.77 20.94
CA LYS A 304 -0.42 -28.37 21.23
C LYS A 304 0.18 -27.48 20.15
N ASP A 305 -0.36 -26.27 19.99
CA ASP A 305 0.23 -25.24 19.13
C ASP A 305 1.59 -24.80 19.70
N PRO A 306 2.72 -25.12 19.05
CA PRO A 306 4.05 -24.78 19.57
C PRO A 306 4.34 -23.28 19.50
N PHE A 307 3.56 -22.54 18.72
CA PHE A 307 3.69 -21.10 18.54
C PHE A 307 2.54 -20.33 19.21
N GLU A 308 1.76 -20.99 20.07
CA GLU A 308 0.60 -20.39 20.74
C GLU A 308 0.95 -19.01 21.29
N ARG A 309 0.26 -17.99 20.76
CA ARG A 309 0.43 -16.61 21.18
C ARG A 309 -0.50 -16.35 22.35
N SER A 310 0.01 -15.71 23.37
CA SER A 310 -0.80 -15.25 24.50
C SER A 310 -0.11 -14.10 25.20
N PHE A 311 -0.89 -13.14 25.68
CA PHE A 311 -0.42 -12.19 26.68
C PHE A 311 -0.04 -12.94 27.96
N LYS A 312 1.04 -12.50 28.62
CA LYS A 312 1.45 -13.04 29.93
C LYS A 312 0.98 -12.09 31.02
N THR A 313 -0.33 -12.11 31.30
CA THR A 313 -1.04 -11.14 32.13
C THR A 313 -0.45 -11.00 33.54
N ASP A 314 0.05 -12.09 34.14
CA ASP A 314 0.77 -12.03 35.43
C ASP A 314 2.03 -11.14 35.37
N ARG A 315 2.84 -11.30 34.32
CA ARG A 315 4.08 -10.50 34.14
C ARG A 315 3.76 -9.05 33.83
N MET A 316 2.75 -8.84 32.98
CA MET A 316 2.27 -7.50 32.63
C MET A 316 1.73 -6.78 33.86
N THR A 317 0.96 -7.46 34.70
CA THR A 317 0.45 -6.91 35.96
C THR A 317 1.58 -6.50 36.88
N GLU A 318 2.60 -7.35 37.05
CA GLU A 318 3.76 -7.04 37.88
C GLU A 318 4.59 -5.88 37.31
N PHE A 319 4.77 -5.83 35.98
CA PHE A 319 5.42 -4.71 35.31
C PHE A 319 4.68 -3.39 35.55
N ALA A 320 3.37 -3.37 35.28
CA ALA A 320 2.53 -2.18 35.45
C ALA A 320 2.50 -1.72 36.91
N LYS A 321 2.42 -2.65 37.87
CA LYS A 321 2.50 -2.33 39.30
C LYS A 321 3.81 -1.66 39.67
N ASN A 322 4.93 -2.16 39.17
CA ASN A 322 6.25 -1.57 39.42
C ASN A 322 6.39 -0.19 38.76
N ALA A 323 5.84 -0.02 37.55
CA ALA A 323 5.78 1.27 36.87
C ALA A 323 4.96 2.31 37.67
N ILE A 324 3.79 1.91 38.18
CA ILE A 324 2.93 2.75 39.03
C ILE A 324 3.65 3.15 40.32
N ALA A 325 4.34 2.20 40.98
CA ALA A 325 5.09 2.49 42.20
C ALA A 325 6.26 3.46 41.94
N LYS A 326 6.97 3.29 40.82
CA LYS A 326 8.02 4.21 40.39
C LYS A 326 7.45 5.61 40.12
N PHE A 327 6.33 5.70 39.38
CA PHE A 327 5.65 6.95 39.13
C PHE A 327 5.28 7.69 40.43
N ALA A 328 4.75 6.97 41.42
CA ALA A 328 4.38 7.54 42.72
C ALA A 328 5.57 8.16 43.46
N LEU A 329 6.75 7.51 43.40
CA LEU A 329 7.99 8.01 43.99
C LEU A 329 8.51 9.27 43.30
N GLU A 330 8.38 9.34 41.97
CA GLU A 330 8.80 10.48 41.16
C GLU A 330 7.81 11.67 41.27
N ASN A 331 6.55 11.39 41.61
CA ASN A 331 5.45 12.37 41.64
C ASN A 331 4.68 12.38 42.99
N PRO A 332 5.35 12.57 44.14
CA PRO A 332 4.75 12.35 45.46
C PRO A 332 3.60 13.30 45.82
N ASN A 333 3.48 14.43 45.12
CA ASN A 333 2.46 15.46 45.38
C ASN A 333 1.33 15.48 44.33
N SER A 334 1.40 14.61 43.31
CA SER A 334 0.41 14.59 42.24
C SER A 334 -0.86 13.87 42.69
N ILE A 335 -2.01 14.51 42.49
CA ILE A 335 -3.30 13.84 42.64
C ILE A 335 -3.62 13.16 41.32
N VAL A 336 -3.78 11.84 41.33
CA VAL A 336 -4.14 11.06 40.15
C VAL A 336 -5.65 10.87 40.12
N CYS A 337 -6.29 11.28 39.03
CA CYS A 337 -7.71 11.11 38.80
C CYS A 337 -8.02 9.84 37.98
N GLN A 338 -7.20 9.52 36.98
CA GLN A 338 -7.43 8.37 36.11
C GLN A 338 -6.12 7.67 35.75
N PHE A 339 -6.20 6.36 35.56
CA PHE A 339 -5.17 5.51 34.99
C PHE A 339 -5.73 4.76 33.80
N THR A 340 -5.00 4.74 32.68
CA THR A 340 -5.44 4.04 31.48
C THR A 340 -4.35 3.20 30.85
N ILE A 341 -4.80 2.14 30.17
CA ILE A 341 -3.98 1.37 29.25
C ILE A 341 -4.58 1.53 27.86
N GLU A 342 -3.81 2.07 26.93
CA GLU A 342 -4.20 2.24 25.52
C GLU A 342 -3.15 1.54 24.64
N GLY A 343 -3.54 0.46 23.98
CA GLY A 343 -2.60 -0.45 23.34
C GLY A 343 -1.55 -0.98 24.33
N ALA A 344 -0.29 -0.65 24.10
CA ALA A 344 0.81 -0.99 25.01
C ALA A 344 1.10 0.11 26.05
N ILE A 345 0.46 1.28 25.93
CA ILE A 345 0.86 2.50 26.62
C ILE A 345 0.04 2.68 27.90
N MET A 346 0.72 2.99 28.99
CA MET A 346 0.10 3.36 30.26
C MET A 346 0.17 4.87 30.46
N SER A 347 -0.98 5.45 30.80
CA SER A 347 -1.13 6.90 30.97
C SER A 347 -1.87 7.23 32.27
N MET A 348 -1.59 8.40 32.83
CA MET A 348 -2.34 8.96 33.96
C MET A 348 -2.72 10.42 33.72
N ASN A 349 -3.80 10.84 34.34
CA ASN A 349 -4.22 12.25 34.35
C ASN A 349 -4.47 12.75 35.76
N ASP A 350 -4.19 14.03 35.99
CA ASP A 350 -4.50 14.72 37.25
C ASP A 350 -5.87 15.41 37.23
N VAL A 351 -6.52 15.41 36.07
CA VAL A 351 -7.91 15.85 35.87
C VAL A 351 -8.74 14.66 35.39
N PHE A 352 -10.00 14.61 35.83
CA PHE A 352 -10.95 13.63 35.30
C PHE A 352 -11.39 14.04 33.90
N ASP A 353 -11.11 13.18 32.92
CA ASP A 353 -11.50 13.28 31.53
C ASP A 353 -12.58 12.22 31.22
N PRO A 354 -13.85 12.62 31.02
CA PRO A 354 -14.93 11.69 30.72
C PRO A 354 -14.85 11.10 29.31
N GLU A 355 -14.14 11.76 28.38
CA GLU A 355 -14.01 11.34 26.98
C GLU A 355 -12.76 10.46 26.76
N TYR A 356 -11.88 10.38 27.76
CA TYR A 356 -10.65 9.57 27.73
C TYR A 356 -9.73 9.90 26.53
N TYR A 357 -9.51 11.18 26.26
CA TYR A 357 -8.62 11.67 25.20
C TYR A 357 -7.16 11.73 25.69
N VAL A 358 -6.46 10.60 25.57
CA VAL A 358 -5.14 10.37 26.20
C VAL A 358 -4.03 11.30 25.68
N ALA A 359 -4.11 11.79 24.44
CA ALA A 359 -3.09 12.61 23.78
C ALA A 359 -2.84 14.00 24.42
N GLU A 360 -3.62 14.36 25.45
CA GLU A 360 -3.44 15.59 26.23
C GLU A 360 -3.29 15.32 27.73
N TRP A 361 -3.17 14.06 28.11
CA TRP A 361 -3.03 13.69 29.51
C TRP A 361 -1.66 14.10 30.04
N LYS A 362 -1.65 14.68 31.24
CA LYS A 362 -0.42 15.23 31.85
C LYS A 362 0.71 14.21 31.97
N TYR A 363 0.36 12.94 32.19
CA TYR A 363 1.29 11.83 32.32
C TYR A 363 1.00 10.76 31.26
N GLU A 364 0.76 11.20 30.04
CA GLU A 364 0.69 10.31 28.88
C GLU A 364 1.98 9.49 28.73
N GLY A 365 1.83 8.18 28.52
CA GLY A 365 2.93 7.28 28.20
C GLY A 365 4.03 7.22 29.25
N PHE A 366 3.69 7.30 30.53
CA PHE A 366 4.68 7.21 31.61
C PHE A 366 5.36 5.83 31.68
N ALA A 367 4.73 4.79 31.10
CA ALA A 367 5.30 3.47 30.88
C ALA A 367 4.66 2.79 29.67
N GLU A 368 5.38 1.83 29.08
CA GLU A 368 4.93 1.07 27.91
C GLU A 368 5.26 -0.40 28.09
N PHE A 369 4.32 -1.28 27.73
CA PHE A 369 4.55 -2.71 27.66
C PHE A 369 5.41 -3.08 26.45
N ASP A 370 6.29 -4.05 26.63
CA ASP A 370 7.05 -4.68 25.55
C ASP A 370 6.99 -6.22 25.64
N GLU A 371 7.66 -6.92 24.72
CA GLU A 371 7.74 -8.38 24.72
C GLU A 371 8.32 -8.92 26.04
N SER A 372 9.25 -8.19 26.66
CA SER A 372 9.88 -8.60 27.93
C SER A 372 8.91 -8.56 29.11
N SER A 373 7.97 -7.60 29.08
CA SER A 373 6.87 -7.47 30.03
C SER A 373 5.78 -8.54 29.84
N GLY A 374 5.81 -9.28 28.72
CA GLY A 374 4.82 -10.30 28.38
C GLY A 374 3.71 -9.84 27.44
N PHE A 375 3.89 -8.69 26.78
CA PHE A 375 2.96 -8.16 25.80
C PHE A 375 3.21 -8.79 24.42
N ASP A 376 2.15 -9.19 23.73
CA ASP A 376 2.22 -9.79 22.41
C ASP A 376 1.71 -8.77 21.37
N PHE A 377 2.65 -8.04 20.76
CA PHE A 377 2.33 -7.04 19.73
C PHE A 377 1.55 -7.62 18.54
N PRO A 378 1.89 -8.81 18.00
CA PRO A 378 1.08 -9.43 16.97
C PRO A 378 -0.39 -9.63 17.37
N LEU A 379 -0.69 -10.14 18.57
CA LEU A 379 -2.06 -10.30 19.05
C LEU A 379 -2.78 -8.95 19.24
N TRP A 380 -2.06 -7.94 19.74
CA TRP A 380 -2.62 -6.59 19.81
C TRP A 380 -2.95 -6.04 18.41
N LYS A 381 -2.08 -6.29 17.42
CA LYS A 381 -2.35 -5.88 16.03
C LYS A 381 -3.52 -6.63 15.42
N GLU A 382 -3.68 -7.92 15.73
CA GLU A 382 -4.87 -8.70 15.36
C GLU A 382 -6.15 -8.05 15.93
N HIS A 383 -6.13 -7.63 17.21
CA HIS A 383 -7.21 -6.88 17.84
C HIS A 383 -7.48 -5.53 17.16
N TYR A 384 -6.44 -4.74 16.91
CA TYR A 384 -6.56 -3.46 16.22
C TYR A 384 -7.23 -3.61 14.85
N ASN A 385 -6.80 -4.61 14.06
CA ASN A 385 -7.37 -4.88 12.75
C ASN A 385 -8.82 -5.38 12.81
N SER A 386 -9.26 -5.95 13.95
CA SER A 386 -10.65 -6.35 14.19
C SER A 386 -11.57 -5.18 14.58
N MET A 387 -11.05 -3.94 14.57
CA MET A 387 -11.76 -2.73 15.02
C MET A 387 -12.21 -2.82 16.50
N GLY A 388 -11.36 -3.38 17.35
CA GLY A 388 -11.61 -3.35 18.79
C GLY A 388 -12.60 -4.41 19.29
N ASP A 389 -12.51 -5.66 18.83
CA ASP A 389 -13.38 -6.74 19.34
C ASP A 389 -13.23 -6.89 20.86
N GLU A 390 -14.32 -6.65 21.60
CA GLU A 390 -14.37 -6.72 23.07
C GLU A 390 -14.00 -8.09 23.64
N ASN A 391 -14.06 -9.14 22.80
CA ASN A 391 -13.73 -10.52 23.14
C ASN A 391 -12.38 -10.97 22.57
N SER A 392 -11.60 -10.06 21.98
CA SER A 392 -10.26 -10.38 21.50
C SER A 392 -9.34 -10.81 22.64
N ALA A 393 -8.25 -11.51 22.30
CA ALA A 393 -7.22 -11.89 23.27
C ALA A 393 -6.62 -10.67 24.00
N TYR A 394 -6.50 -9.53 23.31
CA TYR A 394 -6.02 -8.27 23.90
C TYR A 394 -7.04 -7.70 24.89
N SER A 395 -8.31 -7.60 24.48
CA SER A 395 -9.39 -7.07 25.32
C SER A 395 -9.54 -7.85 26.62
N VAL A 396 -9.49 -9.19 26.52
CA VAL A 396 -9.52 -10.08 27.69
C VAL A 396 -8.27 -9.88 28.55
N ALA A 397 -7.08 -9.89 27.95
CA ALA A 397 -5.83 -9.72 28.69
C ALA A 397 -5.73 -8.37 29.42
N MET A 398 -6.18 -7.27 28.81
CA MET A 398 -6.12 -5.96 29.46
C MET A 398 -7.13 -5.86 30.61
N LYS A 399 -8.31 -6.48 30.49
CA LYS A 399 -9.27 -6.60 31.61
C LYS A 399 -8.62 -7.36 32.77
N GLU A 400 -7.97 -8.49 32.50
CA GLU A 400 -7.25 -9.26 33.51
C GLU A 400 -6.12 -8.45 34.17
N VAL A 401 -5.36 -7.67 33.40
CA VAL A 401 -4.29 -6.81 33.95
C VAL A 401 -4.86 -5.73 34.87
N ILE A 402 -5.93 -5.03 34.46
CA ILE A 402 -6.59 -4.03 35.31
C ILE A 402 -7.13 -4.66 36.60
N GLU A 403 -7.80 -5.81 36.50
CA GLU A 403 -8.26 -6.58 37.66
C GLU A 403 -7.09 -7.00 38.58
N GLY A 404 -6.00 -7.48 38.00
CA GLY A 404 -4.77 -7.84 38.69
C GLY A 404 -4.14 -6.67 39.46
N LEU A 405 -4.14 -5.47 38.87
CA LEU A 405 -3.66 -4.25 39.54
C LEU A 405 -4.53 -3.88 40.75
N HIS A 406 -5.85 -4.06 40.65
CA HIS A 406 -6.76 -3.88 41.79
C HIS A 406 -6.52 -4.93 42.88
N GLN A 407 -6.42 -6.20 42.51
CA GLN A 407 -6.21 -7.31 43.45
C GLN A 407 -4.88 -7.19 44.20
N THR A 408 -3.83 -6.75 43.50
CA THR A 408 -2.49 -6.53 44.06
C THR A 408 -2.33 -5.19 44.78
N LYS A 409 -3.41 -4.38 44.84
CA LYS A 409 -3.43 -3.04 45.46
C LYS A 409 -2.36 -2.10 44.88
N ALA A 410 -2.06 -2.23 43.59
CA ALA A 410 -1.01 -1.45 42.93
C ALA A 410 -1.22 0.07 43.08
N PHE A 411 -2.48 0.51 43.08
CA PHE A 411 -2.85 1.93 43.15
C PHE A 411 -2.79 2.55 44.56
N ASP A 412 -2.58 1.76 45.62
CA ASP A 412 -2.57 2.27 47.00
C ASP A 412 -1.36 3.17 47.30
N CYS A 413 -0.31 3.09 46.47
CA CYS A 413 0.84 3.99 46.56
C CYS A 413 0.59 5.39 45.97
N LEU A 414 -0.51 5.59 45.24
CA LEU A 414 -0.86 6.86 44.60
C LEU A 414 -1.70 7.74 45.52
N ASN A 415 -1.47 9.04 45.48
CA ASN A 415 -2.42 10.03 46.00
C ASN A 415 -3.57 10.19 44.99
N ARG A 416 -4.74 9.64 45.29
CA ARG A 416 -5.86 9.49 44.35
C ARG A 416 -7.02 10.42 44.66
N SER A 417 -7.74 10.85 43.63
CA SER A 417 -9.04 11.50 43.79
C SER A 417 -10.08 10.51 44.37
N GLN A 418 -11.17 11.03 44.93
CA GLN A 418 -12.25 10.19 45.46
C GLN A 418 -12.93 9.32 44.39
N ASN A 419 -12.94 9.81 43.14
CA ASN A 419 -13.56 9.14 42.00
C ASN A 419 -12.47 8.57 41.05
N PHE A 420 -11.38 8.06 41.62
CA PHE A 420 -10.31 7.49 40.81
C PHE A 420 -10.80 6.31 39.97
N GLU A 421 -10.46 6.31 38.69
CA GLU A 421 -10.79 5.24 37.75
C GLU A 421 -9.55 4.63 37.10
N ALA A 422 -9.58 3.32 36.89
CA ALA A 422 -8.59 2.58 36.13
C ALA A 422 -9.30 1.79 35.02
N LYS A 423 -8.90 1.98 33.76
CA LYS A 423 -9.62 1.38 32.62
C LYS A 423 -8.70 1.12 31.42
N MET A 424 -9.00 0.11 30.62
CA MET A 424 -8.45 -0.02 29.28
C MET A 424 -9.24 0.83 28.27
N ILE A 425 -8.54 1.60 27.44
CA ILE A 425 -9.11 2.37 26.35
C ILE A 425 -8.83 1.63 25.05
N ASP A 426 -9.87 1.55 24.22
CA ASP A 426 -9.77 1.10 22.84
C ASP A 426 -10.15 2.27 21.93
N HIS A 427 -9.36 2.49 20.89
CA HIS A 427 -9.78 3.39 19.83
C HIS A 427 -10.79 2.66 18.95
N VAL A 428 -12.07 2.95 19.16
CA VAL A 428 -13.09 2.67 18.15
C VAL A 428 -12.89 3.69 17.03
N TYR A 429 -12.09 3.33 16.03
CA TYR A 429 -11.88 4.15 14.83
C TYR A 429 -13.08 4.10 13.88
#